data_AF-Q24Z32-F1
#
_entry.id   AF-Q24Z32-F1
#
_cell.length_a   1.000
_cell.length_b   1.000
_cell.length_c   1.000
_cell.angle_alpha   90.00
_cell.angle_beta   90.00
_cell.angle_gamma   90.00
#
_symmetry.space_group_name_H-M   'P 1'
#
loop_
_entity.id
_entity.type
_entity.pdbx_description
1 polymer ?
#
loop_
_entity_poly.entity_id
_entity_poly.type
_entity_poly.pdbx_seq_one_letter_code
_entity_poly.pdbx_strand_id
1 'polypeptide(L)'
;MYKKKEIGQSEKILNAAVLCISTKGYASVSLRDIADEAGVVLSQVNYYYKNKEGLFIEVIRALAQRYLQELENKLSQGKSEEEKTACLIEFFQDTLLKNPGLFKLLFDVTSMALWSDTFREPLR
;
A
#
# COMPACT_ATOMS: atom_id res chain seq x y z
N MET A 1 15.83 23.99 -16.19
CA MET A 1 14.64 24.03 -15.33
C MET A 1 13.95 22.67 -15.37
N TYR A 2 14.10 21.84 -14.34
CA TYR A 2 13.41 20.54 -14.27
C TYR A 2 11.92 20.80 -13.99
N LYS A 3 11.03 20.52 -14.96
CA LYS A 3 9.58 20.51 -14.73
C LYS A 3 9.26 19.39 -13.73
N LYS A 4 8.79 19.77 -12.54
CA LYS A 4 8.21 18.83 -11.56
C LYS A 4 7.06 18.10 -12.28
N LYS A 5 7.21 16.79 -12.52
CA LYS A 5 6.18 15.98 -13.19
C LYS A 5 4.91 16.06 -12.34
N GLU A 6 3.86 16.63 -12.90
CA GLU A 6 2.60 16.79 -12.20
C GLU A 6 2.01 15.39 -11.94
N ILE A 7 1.78 15.06 -10.67
CA ILE A 7 1.20 13.79 -10.24
C ILE A 7 -0.20 13.68 -10.87
N GLY A 8 -0.45 12.59 -11.60
CA GLY A 8 -1.73 12.35 -12.27
C GLY A 8 -2.88 12.22 -11.25
N GLN A 9 -4.12 12.46 -11.68
CA GLN A 9 -5.28 12.38 -10.78
C GLN A 9 -5.42 10.98 -10.14
N SER A 10 -5.16 9.91 -10.88
CA SER A 10 -5.13 8.55 -10.34
C SER A 10 -4.10 8.40 -9.23
N GLU A 11 -2.88 8.89 -9.42
CA GLU A 11 -1.80 8.81 -8.44
C GLU A 11 -2.11 9.64 -7.18
N LYS A 12 -2.78 10.81 -7.31
CA LYS A 12 -3.28 11.57 -6.15
C LYS A 12 -4.28 10.76 -5.33
N ILE A 13 -5.24 10.11 -6.02
CA ILE A 13 -6.24 9.26 -5.38
C ILE A 13 -5.58 8.07 -4.68
N LEU A 14 -4.60 7.43 -5.32
CA LEU A 14 -3.88 6.30 -4.72
C LEU A 14 -3.11 6.74 -3.48
N ASN A 15 -2.42 7.88 -3.51
CA ASN A 15 -1.67 8.39 -2.37
C ASN A 15 -2.59 8.73 -1.18
N ALA A 16 -3.73 9.36 -1.46
CA ALA A 16 -4.76 9.61 -0.45
C ALA A 16 -5.34 8.30 0.13
N ALA A 17 -5.58 7.31 -0.74
CA ALA A 17 -6.06 6.00 -0.32
C ALA A 17 -5.04 5.27 0.57
N VAL A 18 -3.75 5.29 0.20
CA VAL A 18 -2.66 4.73 1.02
C VAL A 18 -2.66 5.39 2.40
N LEU A 19 -2.71 6.72 2.47
CA LEU A 19 -2.73 7.47 3.73
C LEU A 19 -3.95 7.10 4.59
N CYS A 20 -5.16 7.22 4.03
CA CYS A 20 -6.39 6.96 4.75
C CYS A 20 -6.47 5.51 5.25
N ILE A 21 -6.21 4.54 4.38
CA ILE A 21 -6.39 3.12 4.68
C ILE A 21 -5.29 2.59 5.62
N SER A 22 -4.03 2.98 5.42
CA SER A 22 -2.94 2.56 6.34
C SER A 22 -3.10 3.14 7.75
N THR A 23 -3.81 4.27 7.88
CA THR A 23 -4.04 4.94 9.17
C THR A 23 -5.30 4.43 9.88
N LYS A 24 -6.41 4.26 9.14
CA LYS A 24 -7.74 3.99 9.71
C LYS A 24 -8.24 2.55 9.48
N GLY A 25 -7.54 1.77 8.66
CA GLY A 25 -7.93 0.41 8.24
C GLY A 25 -8.96 0.41 7.11
N TYR A 26 -9.06 -0.72 6.39
CA TYR A 26 -9.94 -0.84 5.23
C TYR A 26 -11.41 -0.56 5.58
N ALA A 27 -11.93 -1.16 6.65
CA ALA A 27 -13.36 -1.06 7.01
C ALA A 27 -13.82 0.37 7.32
N SER A 28 -12.95 1.21 7.86
CA SER A 28 -13.30 2.53 8.42
C SER A 28 -13.19 3.68 7.41
N VAL A 29 -12.78 3.42 6.17
CA VAL A 29 -12.57 4.44 5.13
C VAL A 29 -13.56 4.26 4.00
N SER A 30 -14.28 5.31 3.60
CA SER A 30 -15.13 5.30 2.42
C SER A 30 -14.40 5.87 1.19
N LEU A 31 -14.92 5.61 -0.02
CA LEU A 31 -14.43 6.25 -1.24
C LEU A 31 -14.60 7.78 -1.21
N ARG A 32 -15.57 8.29 -0.42
CA ARG A 32 -15.78 9.73 -0.24
C ARG A 32 -14.68 10.34 0.61
N ASP A 33 -14.32 9.70 1.73
CA ASP A 33 -13.20 10.15 2.57
C ASP A 33 -11.89 10.23 1.76
N ILE A 34 -11.67 9.27 0.85
CA ILE A 34 -10.50 9.27 -0.05
C ILE A 34 -10.59 10.39 -1.09
N ALA A 35 -11.78 10.62 -1.68
CA ALA A 35 -11.98 11.69 -2.64
C ALA A 35 -11.72 13.06 -2.01
N ASP A 36 -12.23 13.27 -0.79
CA ASP A 36 -12.05 14.49 -0.01
C ASP A 36 -10.56 14.70 0.34
N GLU A 37 -9.86 13.66 0.79
CA GLU A 37 -8.41 13.70 1.06
C GLU A 37 -7.58 13.98 -0.21
N ALA A 38 -7.97 13.41 -1.35
CA ALA A 38 -7.30 13.62 -2.63
C ALA A 38 -7.62 14.99 -3.26
N GLY A 39 -8.62 15.72 -2.75
CA GLY A 39 -9.11 16.96 -3.35
C GLY A 39 -9.79 16.75 -4.71
N VAL A 40 -10.46 15.61 -4.90
CA VAL A 40 -11.17 15.26 -6.14
C VAL A 40 -12.64 14.97 -5.86
N VAL A 41 -13.47 14.96 -6.90
CA VAL A 41 -14.86 14.50 -6.78
C VAL A 41 -14.95 12.98 -6.80
N LEU A 42 -15.90 12.40 -6.08
CA LEU A 42 -16.12 10.95 -5.97
C LEU A 42 -16.22 10.24 -7.33
N SER A 43 -16.78 10.90 -8.36
CA SER A 43 -16.88 10.32 -9.71
C SER A 43 -15.51 10.03 -10.34
N GLN A 44 -14.47 10.80 -10.01
CA GLN A 44 -13.10 10.52 -10.47
C GLN A 44 -12.53 9.27 -9.80
N VAL A 45 -12.77 9.09 -8.50
CA VAL A 45 -12.34 7.86 -7.79
C VAL A 45 -12.98 6.62 -8.41
N ASN A 46 -14.30 6.66 -8.64
CA ASN A 46 -15.02 5.59 -9.31
C ASN A 46 -14.55 5.37 -10.76
N TYR A 47 -14.20 6.44 -11.49
CA TYR A 47 -13.67 6.31 -12.85
C TYR A 47 -12.34 5.56 -12.89
N TYR A 48 -11.39 5.91 -12.01
CA TYR A 48 -10.06 5.30 -12.03
C TYR A 48 -10.00 3.91 -11.38
N TYR A 49 -10.76 3.68 -10.31
CA TYR A 49 -10.62 2.47 -9.49
C TYR A 49 -11.88 1.61 -9.40
N LYS A 50 -12.97 2.03 -10.03
CA LYS A 50 -14.29 1.36 -10.09
C LYS A 50 -15.03 1.27 -8.76
N ASN A 51 -14.38 0.73 -7.72
CA ASN A 51 -14.94 0.51 -6.40
C ASN A 51 -13.85 0.53 -5.31
N LYS A 52 -14.26 0.34 -4.06
CA LYS A 52 -13.36 0.39 -2.89
C LYS A 52 -12.41 -0.79 -2.85
N GLU A 53 -12.88 -1.97 -3.25
CA GLU A 53 -12.08 -3.20 -3.32
C GLU A 53 -10.92 -3.04 -4.31
N GLY A 54 -11.21 -2.56 -5.53
CA GLY A 54 -10.22 -2.33 -6.57
C GLY A 54 -9.17 -1.31 -6.15
N LEU A 55 -9.60 -0.20 -5.54
CA LEU A 55 -8.67 0.79 -4.98
C LEU A 55 -7.81 0.20 -3.85
N PHE A 56 -8.39 -0.63 -2.98
CA PHE A 56 -7.66 -1.25 -1.89
C PHE A 56 -6.58 -2.23 -2.37
N ILE A 57 -6.87 -3.01 -3.42
CA ILE A 57 -5.87 -3.89 -4.05
C ILE A 57 -4.69 -3.07 -4.59
N GLU A 58 -4.95 -1.93 -5.24
CA GLU A 58 -3.87 -1.05 -5.72
C GLU A 58 -3.08 -0.42 -4.57
N VAL A 59 -3.73 -0.08 -3.44
CA VAL A 59 -3.04 0.38 -2.21
C VAL A 59 -2.09 -0.69 -1.67
N ILE A 60 -2.54 -1.95 -1.57
CA ILE A 60 -1.68 -3.05 -1.12
C ILE A 60 -0.51 -3.25 -2.08
N ARG A 61 -0.76 -3.24 -3.39
CA ARG A 61 0.30 -3.39 -4.40
C ARG A 61 1.34 -2.27 -4.29
N ALA A 62 0.90 -1.03 -4.15
CA ALA A 62 1.78 0.13 -4.02
C ALA A 62 2.65 0.04 -2.76
N LEU A 63 2.06 -0.35 -1.63
CA LEU A 63 2.79 -0.58 -0.39
C LEU A 63 3.77 -1.75 -0.54
N ALA A 64 3.32 -2.92 -0.99
CA ALA A 64 4.17 -4.09 -1.18
C ALA A 64 5.38 -3.78 -2.07
N GLN A 65 5.18 -3.06 -3.18
CA GLN A 65 6.27 -2.64 -4.06
C GLN A 65 7.27 -1.73 -3.34
N ARG A 66 6.79 -0.75 -2.57
CA ARG A 66 7.66 0.12 -1.77
C ARG A 66 8.48 -0.68 -0.76
N TYR A 67 7.85 -1.61 -0.04
CA TYR A 67 8.54 -2.45 0.94
C TYR A 67 9.57 -3.39 0.30
N LEU A 68 9.26 -3.97 -0.86
CA LEU A 68 10.22 -4.80 -1.61
C LEU A 68 11.44 -3.97 -2.04
N GLN A 69 11.23 -2.74 -2.53
CA GLN A 69 12.33 -1.83 -2.88
C GLN A 69 13.18 -1.46 -1.66
N GLU A 70 12.55 -1.13 -0.53
CA GLU A 70 13.27 -0.82 0.72
C GLU A 70 14.07 -2.05 1.22
N LEU A 71 13.49 -3.24 1.09
CA LEU A 71 14.15 -4.50 1.45
C LEU A 71 15.35 -4.80 0.53
N GLU A 72 15.18 -4.71 -0.79
CA GLU A 72 16.26 -4.90 -1.77
C GLU A 72 17.43 -3.95 -1.49
N ASN A 73 17.12 -2.68 -1.23
CA ASN A 73 18.12 -1.67 -0.87
C ASN A 73 18.87 -2.03 0.41
N LYS A 74 18.17 -2.49 1.46
CA LYS A 74 18.78 -2.91 2.72
C LYS A 74 19.64 -4.17 2.54
N LEU A 75 19.15 -5.18 1.81
CA LEU A 75 19.87 -6.43 1.55
C LEU A 75 21.12 -6.21 0.70
N SER A 76 21.11 -5.24 -0.22
CA SER A 76 22.28 -4.88 -1.03
C SER A 76 23.46 -4.33 -0.21
N GLN A 77 23.22 -3.91 1.05
CA GLN A 77 24.27 -3.45 1.95
C GLN A 77 25.06 -4.61 2.60
N GLY A 78 24.46 -5.80 2.70
CA GLY A 78 25.09 -6.99 3.24
C GLY A 78 26.01 -7.66 2.21
N LYS A 79 27.26 -7.93 2.60
CA LYS A 79 28.29 -8.51 1.74
C LYS A 79 28.40 -10.03 1.90
N SER A 80 28.00 -10.57 3.06
CA SER A 80 27.90 -12.01 3.31
C SER A 80 26.45 -12.48 3.50
N GLU A 81 26.23 -13.80 3.54
CA GLU A 81 24.93 -14.40 3.80
C GLU A 81 24.43 -14.09 5.23
N GLU A 82 25.35 -14.10 6.20
CA GLU A 82 25.05 -13.76 7.60
C GLU A 82 24.63 -12.29 7.73
N GLU A 83 25.34 -11.37 7.06
CA GLU A 83 25.00 -9.95 7.06
C GLU A 83 23.65 -9.68 6.40
N LYS A 84 23.34 -10.37 5.30
CA LYS A 84 22.03 -10.28 4.64
C LYS A 84 20.91 -10.81 5.53
N THR A 85 21.17 -11.89 6.26
CA THR A 85 20.21 -12.44 7.23
C THR A 85 19.93 -11.44 8.35
N ALA A 86 20.98 -10.81 8.91
CA ALA A 86 20.83 -9.74 9.90
C ALA A 86 20.04 -8.55 9.34
N CYS A 87 20.36 -8.11 8.12
CA CYS A 87 19.63 -7.03 7.43
C CYS A 87 18.14 -7.34 7.25
N LEU A 88 17.79 -8.59 6.93
CA LEU A 88 16.41 -9.04 6.78
C LEU A 88 15.65 -8.96 8.12
N ILE A 89 16.26 -9.47 9.18
CA ILE A 89 15.68 -9.45 10.54
C ILE A 89 15.46 -8.00 10.99
N GLU A 90 16.47 -7.14 10.84
CA GLU A 90 16.37 -5.71 11.17
C GLU A 90 15.26 -5.02 10.39
N PHE A 91 15.17 -5.27 9.08
CA PHE A 91 14.14 -4.67 8.23
C PHE A 91 12.73 -5.05 8.70
N PHE A 92 12.50 -6.33 9.00
CA PHE A 92 11.21 -6.78 9.50
C PHE A 92 10.90 -6.22 10.89
N GLN A 93 11.87 -6.17 11.80
CA GLN A 93 11.69 -5.57 13.12
C GLN A 93 11.35 -4.09 13.03
N ASP A 94 12.11 -3.31 12.25
CA ASP A 94 11.86 -1.89 12.04
C ASP A 94 10.49 -1.67 11.41
N THR A 95 10.13 -2.48 10.42
CA THR A 95 8.80 -2.38 9.79
C THR A 95 7.69 -2.67 10.80
N LEU A 96 7.78 -3.77 11.54
CA LEU A 96 6.73 -4.18 12.49
C LEU A 96 6.56 -3.17 13.62
N LEU A 97 7.65 -2.55 14.09
CA LEU A 97 7.63 -1.64 15.24
C LEU A 97 7.36 -0.19 14.86
N LYS A 98 7.90 0.30 13.74
CA LYS A 98 7.87 1.72 13.38
C LYS A 98 6.85 2.05 12.29
N ASN A 99 6.54 1.10 11.40
CA ASN A 99 5.61 1.32 10.30
C ASN A 99 4.80 0.05 9.99
N PRO A 100 3.86 -0.35 10.88
CA PRO A 100 3.11 -1.59 10.72
C PRO A 100 2.03 -1.51 9.62
N GLY A 101 1.96 -0.43 8.86
CA GLY A 101 0.89 -0.14 7.89
C GLY A 101 0.66 -1.29 6.92
N LEU A 102 1.71 -1.75 6.22
CA LEU A 102 1.57 -2.89 5.30
C LEU A 102 1.10 -4.15 6.01
N PHE A 103 1.67 -4.52 7.16
CA PHE A 103 1.29 -5.75 7.87
C PHE A 103 -0.16 -5.73 8.33
N LYS A 104 -0.64 -4.61 8.86
CA LYS A 104 -2.06 -4.45 9.23
C LYS A 104 -2.96 -4.69 8.01
N LEU A 105 -2.62 -4.13 6.86
CA LEU A 105 -3.41 -4.30 5.63
C LEU A 105 -3.27 -5.70 5.03
N LEU A 106 -2.13 -6.37 5.22
CA LEU A 106 -1.96 -7.78 4.87
C LEU A 106 -2.88 -8.67 5.72
N PHE A 107 -3.05 -8.39 7.01
CA PHE A 107 -4.03 -9.10 7.84
C PHE A 107 -5.47 -8.85 7.36
N ASP A 108 -5.82 -7.60 7.04
CA ASP A 108 -7.14 -7.26 6.49
C ASP A 108 -7.41 -8.04 5.19
N VAL A 109 -6.50 -8.00 4.22
CA VAL A 109 -6.71 -8.64 2.91
C VAL A 109 -6.70 -10.16 2.99
N THR A 110 -5.82 -10.76 3.80
CA THR A 110 -5.78 -12.22 3.95
C THR A 110 -7.03 -12.73 4.65
N SER A 111 -7.51 -12.03 5.69
CA SER A 111 -8.79 -12.34 6.32
C SER A 111 -9.93 -12.26 5.32
N MET A 112 -10.01 -11.18 4.52
CA MET A 112 -11.06 -11.04 3.51
C MET A 112 -10.95 -12.07 2.38
N ALA A 113 -9.75 -12.47 1.96
CA ALA A 113 -9.52 -13.47 0.92
C ALA A 113 -9.98 -14.87 1.31
N LEU A 114 -10.11 -15.17 2.61
CA LEU A 114 -10.72 -16.42 3.06
C LEU A 114 -12.21 -16.49 2.68
N TRP A 115 -12.89 -15.35 2.62
CA TRP A 115 -14.34 -15.26 2.44
C TRP A 115 -14.78 -14.65 1.10
N SER A 116 -13.86 -14.07 0.32
CA SER A 116 -14.16 -13.37 -0.93
C SER A 116 -13.12 -13.65 -2.03
N ASP A 117 -13.59 -14.14 -3.17
CA ASP A 117 -12.76 -14.42 -4.34
C ASP A 117 -12.11 -13.15 -4.90
N THR A 118 -12.78 -12.00 -4.78
CA THR A 118 -12.27 -10.69 -5.21
C THR A 118 -10.93 -10.36 -4.54
N PHE A 119 -10.74 -10.73 -3.27
CA PHE A 119 -9.49 -10.51 -2.55
C PHE A 119 -8.52 -11.69 -2.61
N ARG A 120 -8.98 -12.87 -3.06
CA ARG A 120 -8.14 -14.06 -3.22
C ARG A 120 -7.36 -14.06 -4.53
N GLU A 121 -7.99 -13.67 -5.63
CA GLU A 121 -7.36 -13.64 -6.95
C GLU A 121 -6.05 -12.83 -7.00
N PRO A 122 -5.95 -11.63 -6.37
CA PRO A 122 -4.71 -10.85 -6.37
C PRO A 122 -3.57 -11.44 -5.56
N LEU A 123 -3.82 -12.47 -4.74
CA LEU A 123 -2.83 -13.09 -3.84
C LEU A 123 -2.25 -14.41 -4.38
N ARG A 124 -2.73 -14.89 -5.53
CA ARG A 124 -2.21 -16.06 -6.24
C ARG A 124 -1.06 -15.66 -7.17
#